data_AF-A0A9X8VKP8-F1
#
_entry.id   AF-A0A9X8VKP8-F1
#
_cell.length_a   1.000
_cell.length_b   1.000
_cell.length_c   1.000
_cell.angle_alpha   90.00
_cell.angle_beta   90.00
_cell.angle_gamma   90.00
#
_symmetry.space_group_name_H-M   'P 1'
#
loop_
_entity.id
_entity.type
_entity.pdbx_description
1 polymer ?
#
loop_
_entity_poly.entity_id
_entity_poly.type
_entity_poly.pdbx_seq_one_letter_code
_entity_poly.pdbx_strand_id
1 'polypeptide(L)'
;TGRWLVVSSTHGAGELPDNLQPLLEQIAEQQPDLSEVQFGAVGLGSSEYDTFCGAIKQIDDLLIARGAKRIGDRLEIDVTEHEIPEDPAEEWVKNWINLL
;
A
#
# COMPACT_ATOMS: atom_id res chain seq x y z
N THR A 1 -3.40 5.87 16.84
CA THR A 1 -4.16 4.60 16.93
C THR A 1 -5.20 4.57 15.83
N GLY A 2 -5.55 3.39 15.32
CA GLY A 2 -6.64 3.24 14.35
C GLY A 2 -6.36 2.25 13.24
N ARG A 3 -7.40 2.00 12.43
CA ARG A 3 -7.32 1.17 11.22
C ARG A 3 -7.14 2.06 10.00
N TRP A 4 -6.07 1.84 9.25
CA TRP A 4 -5.75 2.60 8.05
C TRP A 4 -5.97 1.73 6.80
N LEU A 5 -6.28 2.37 5.69
CA LEU A 5 -6.26 1.73 4.37
C LEU A 5 -5.36 2.57 3.49
N VAL A 6 -4.21 2.01 3.13
CA VAL A 6 -3.21 2.69 2.29
C VAL A 6 -3.42 2.23 0.86
N VAL A 7 -3.64 3.21 -0.03
CA VAL A 7 -3.79 2.96 -1.46
C VAL A 7 -2.78 3.83 -2.18
N SER A 8 -1.91 3.21 -3.00
CA SER A 8 -0.91 3.94 -3.78
C SER A 8 -0.79 3.37 -5.18
N SER A 9 -0.80 4.25 -6.18
CA SER A 9 -0.26 3.93 -7.50
C SER A 9 1.25 4.01 -7.49
N THR A 10 1.87 3.36 -8.48
CA THR A 10 3.30 3.45 -8.75
C THR A 10 3.50 4.30 -10.00
N HIS A 11 4.27 5.39 -9.90
CA HIS A 11 4.60 6.22 -11.06
C HIS A 11 6.03 5.93 -11.53
N GLY A 12 6.23 5.89 -12.86
CA GLY A 12 7.55 5.75 -13.47
C GLY A 12 8.28 4.46 -13.05
N ALA A 13 9.52 4.60 -12.59
CA ALA A 13 10.42 3.49 -12.26
C ALA A 13 10.26 2.97 -10.82
N GLY A 14 9.05 2.97 -10.27
CA GLY A 14 8.80 2.46 -8.92
C GLY A 14 8.67 3.53 -7.85
N GLU A 15 8.56 4.79 -8.26
CA GLU A 15 8.56 5.92 -7.36
C GLU A 15 7.20 6.07 -6.67
N LEU A 16 7.29 6.53 -5.42
CA LEU A 16 6.15 6.96 -4.65
C LEU A 16 5.54 8.20 -5.32
N PRO A 17 4.21 8.30 -5.38
CA PRO A 17 3.60 9.49 -5.94
C PRO A 17 3.86 10.69 -4.99
N ASP A 18 4.04 11.89 -5.56
CA ASP A 18 4.43 13.11 -4.83
C ASP A 18 3.51 13.43 -3.64
N ASN A 19 2.25 12.99 -3.68
CA ASN A 19 1.30 13.20 -2.60
C ASN A 19 1.57 12.34 -1.35
N LEU A 20 2.25 11.20 -1.50
CA LEU A 20 2.58 10.30 -0.39
C LEU A 20 4.03 10.46 0.09
N GLN A 21 4.93 10.94 -0.77
CA GLN A 21 6.34 11.10 -0.45
C GLN A 21 6.60 11.85 0.87
N PRO A 22 5.96 13.02 1.16
CA PRO A 22 6.20 13.75 2.41
C PRO A 22 5.77 12.96 3.65
N LEU A 23 4.73 12.14 3.54
CA LEU A 23 4.25 11.31 4.64
C LEU A 23 5.26 10.21 4.98
N LEU A 24 5.79 9.50 3.98
CA LEU A 24 6.81 8.49 4.22
C LEU A 24 8.10 9.09 4.75
N GLU A 25 8.55 10.22 4.20
CA GLU A 25 9.73 10.93 4.69
C GLU A 25 9.55 11.31 6.16
N GLN A 26 8.40 11.88 6.52
CA GLN A 26 8.11 12.23 7.91
C GLN A 26 8.10 11.00 8.83
N ILE A 27 7.54 9.87 8.40
CA ILE A 27 7.56 8.61 9.17
C ILE A 27 9.00 8.07 9.29
N ALA A 28 9.79 8.16 8.23
CA ALA A 28 11.18 7.72 8.23
C ALA A 28 12.07 8.59 9.14
N GLU A 29 11.87 9.91 9.13
CA GLU A 29 12.61 10.86 9.96
C GLU A 29 12.18 10.80 11.43
N GLN A 30 10.88 10.88 11.71
CA GLN A 30 10.36 10.97 13.07
C GLN A 30 10.34 9.62 13.78
N GLN A 31 10.39 8.52 13.02
CA GLN A 31 10.38 7.16 13.53
C GLN A 31 9.29 6.92 14.60
N PRO A 32 8.02 7.28 14.33
CA PRO A 32 6.96 7.16 15.31
C PRO A 32 6.72 5.69 15.66
N ASP A 33 6.25 5.43 16.88
CA ASP A 33 5.71 4.12 17.23
C ASP A 33 4.31 3.96 16.64
N LEU A 34 4.15 3.00 15.73
CA LEU A 34 2.90 2.66 15.07
C LEU A 34 2.35 1.31 15.55
N SER A 35 2.79 0.81 16.70
CA SER A 35 2.35 -0.48 17.28
C SER A 35 0.82 -0.60 17.48
N GLU A 36 0.13 0.52 17.65
CA GLU A 36 -1.34 0.61 17.77
C GLU A 36 -2.05 0.91 16.44
N VAL A 37 -1.33 0.86 15.31
CA VAL A 37 -1.89 1.03 13.97
C VAL A 37 -2.02 -0.34 13.32
N GLN A 38 -3.21 -0.59 12.78
CA GLN A 38 -3.43 -1.71 11.89
C GLN A 38 -3.76 -1.18 10.51
N PHE A 39 -3.28 -1.82 9.44
CA PHE A 39 -3.49 -1.27 8.10
C PHE A 39 -3.71 -2.33 7.03
N GLY A 40 -4.48 -1.97 6.01
CA GLY A 40 -4.53 -2.66 4.72
C GLY A 40 -3.68 -1.92 3.69
N ALA A 41 -3.14 -2.63 2.71
CA ALA A 41 -2.28 -2.07 1.67
C ALA A 41 -2.78 -2.49 0.28
N VAL A 42 -2.98 -1.51 -0.59
CA VAL A 42 -3.40 -1.69 -1.99
C VAL A 42 -2.46 -0.93 -2.90
N GLY A 43 -1.80 -1.65 -3.81
CA GLY A 43 -0.93 -1.13 -4.84
C GLY A 43 -1.59 -1.17 -6.20
N LEU A 44 -1.44 -0.10 -6.98
CA LEU A 44 -1.71 -0.10 -8.40
C LEU A 44 -0.39 0.09 -9.15
N GLY A 45 -0.14 -0.72 -10.17
CA GLY A 45 1.05 -0.62 -10.98
C GLY A 45 0.90 -1.33 -12.32
N SER A 46 1.92 -1.22 -13.16
CA SER A 46 2.00 -1.90 -14.45
C SER A 46 3.13 -2.93 -14.37
N SER A 47 2.85 -4.20 -14.66
CA SER A 47 3.90 -5.25 -14.66
C SER A 47 4.94 -5.08 -15.77
N GLU A 48 4.67 -4.22 -16.74
CA GLU A 48 5.62 -3.78 -17.77
C GLU A 48 6.87 -3.10 -17.19
N TYR A 49 6.82 -2.63 -15.93
CA TYR A 49 7.95 -2.05 -15.23
C TYR A 49 8.50 -3.04 -14.20
N ASP A 50 9.83 -3.20 -14.14
CA ASP A 50 10.52 -4.05 -13.15
C ASP A 50 10.12 -3.75 -11.70
N THR A 51 9.70 -2.52 -11.43
CA THR A 51 9.24 -2.03 -10.13
C THR A 51 7.74 -2.13 -9.95
N PHE A 52 7.16 -3.26 -10.36
CA PHE A 52 5.74 -3.56 -10.17
C PHE A 52 5.32 -3.38 -8.70
N CYS A 53 4.37 -2.47 -8.46
CA CYS A 53 3.86 -2.11 -7.12
C CYS A 53 4.95 -1.66 -6.12
N GLY A 54 6.06 -1.08 -6.60
CA GLY A 54 7.18 -0.66 -5.75
C GLY A 54 6.84 0.38 -4.68
N ALA A 55 5.93 1.29 -4.98
CA ALA A 55 5.48 2.33 -4.04
C ALA A 55 4.80 1.73 -2.80
N ILE A 56 3.80 0.86 -3.00
CA ILE A 56 3.06 0.27 -1.88
C ILE A 56 3.93 -0.69 -1.05
N LYS A 57 4.89 -1.38 -1.70
CA LYS A 57 5.86 -2.27 -1.03
C LYS A 57 6.70 -1.49 -0.02
N GLN A 58 7.22 -0.34 -0.44
CA GLN A 58 8.00 0.54 0.43
C GLN A 58 7.17 1.07 1.62
N ILE A 59 5.91 1.45 1.39
CA ILE A 59 5.02 1.90 2.47
C ILE A 59 4.76 0.77 3.46
N ASP A 60 4.44 -0.42 2.95
CA ASP A 60 4.16 -1.61 3.74
C ASP A 60 5.33 -1.97 4.66
N ASP A 61 6.54 -2.02 4.09
CA ASP A 61 7.78 -2.30 4.84
C ASP A 61 8.07 -1.22 5.88
N LEU A 62 7.89 0.06 5.53
CA LEU A 62 8.11 1.18 6.46
C LEU A 62 7.14 1.11 7.66
N LEU A 63 5.86 0.89 7.41
CA LEU A 63 4.85 0.80 8.47
C LEU A 63 5.10 -0.40 9.39
N ILE A 64 5.41 -1.56 8.83
CA ILE A 64 5.77 -2.77 9.60
C ILE A 64 7.03 -2.52 10.43
N ALA A 65 8.06 -1.87 9.87
CA ALA A 65 9.27 -1.52 10.59
C ALA A 65 9.03 -0.56 11.76
N ARG A 66 7.92 0.20 11.75
CA ARG A 66 7.48 1.07 12.85
C ARG A 66 6.51 0.39 13.83
N GLY A 67 6.27 -0.91 13.67
CA GLY A 67 5.43 -1.71 14.56
C GLY A 67 3.97 -1.83 14.13
N ALA A 68 3.55 -1.19 13.03
CA ALA A 68 2.21 -1.33 12.52
C ALA A 68 1.93 -2.77 12.07
N LYS A 69 0.68 -3.21 12.21
CA LYS A 69 0.26 -4.57 11.85
C LYS A 69 -0.57 -4.56 10.59
N ARG A 70 -0.08 -5.23 9.54
CA ARG A 70 -0.87 -5.45 8.33
C ARG A 70 -2.03 -6.39 8.61
N ILE A 71 -3.23 -6.02 8.17
CA ILE A 71 -4.42 -6.87 8.19
C ILE A 71 -4.52 -7.53 6.80
N GLY A 72 -4.44 -8.86 6.76
CA GLY A 72 -4.49 -9.62 5.52
C GLY A 72 -3.27 -9.41 4.61
N ASP A 73 -3.43 -9.82 3.35
CA ASP A 73 -2.41 -9.67 2.32
C ASP A 73 -2.59 -8.38 1.55
N ARG A 74 -1.46 -7.82 1.10
CA ARG A 74 -1.42 -6.65 0.23
C ARG A 74 -2.04 -7.00 -1.12
N LEU A 75 -2.93 -6.13 -1.62
CA LEU A 75 -3.44 -6.23 -2.98
C LEU A 75 -2.45 -5.56 -3.93
N GLU A 76 -2.12 -6.23 -5.03
CA GLU A 76 -1.29 -5.69 -6.11
C GLU A 76 -2.11 -5.78 -7.41
N ILE A 77 -2.59 -4.63 -7.89
CA ILE A 77 -3.42 -4.54 -9.08
C ILE A 77 -2.53 -4.18 -10.26
N ASP A 78 -2.51 -5.06 -11.26
CA ASP A 78 -1.88 -4.81 -12.54
C ASP A 78 -2.85 -4.11 -13.50
N VAL A 79 -2.59 -2.84 -13.79
CA VAL A 79 -3.42 -2.04 -14.72
C VAL A 79 -3.22 -2.44 -16.18
N THR A 80 -2.25 -3.29 -16.49
CA THR A 80 -2.00 -3.81 -17.84
C THR A 80 -2.77 -5.11 -18.11
N GLU A 81 -3.01 -5.92 -17.09
CA GLU A 81 -3.83 -7.13 -17.19
C GLU A 81 -5.32 -6.86 -16.90
N HIS A 82 -5.62 -5.88 -16.05
CA HIS A 82 -6.99 -5.55 -15.67
C HIS A 82 -7.45 -4.25 -16.35
N GLU A 83 -8.36 -4.37 -17.33
CA GLU A 83 -9.04 -3.23 -17.95
C GLU A 83 -9.79 -2.36 -16.93
N ILE A 84 -10.27 -2.97 -15.85
CA ILE A 84 -10.98 -2.29 -14.75
C ILE A 84 -10.27 -2.65 -13.44
N PRO A 85 -9.43 -1.77 -12.87
CA PRO A 85 -8.73 -2.02 -11.62
C PRO A 85 -9.68 -2.08 -10.40
N GLU A 86 -10.93 -1.63 -10.55
CA GLU A 86 -11.93 -1.63 -9.48
C GLU A 86 -12.46 -3.04 -9.17
N ASP A 87 -12.54 -3.94 -10.16
CA ASP A 87 -13.00 -5.33 -9.96
C ASP A 87 -12.16 -6.10 -8.92
N PRO A 88 -10.81 -6.21 -9.07
CA PRO A 88 -9.99 -6.89 -8.07
C PRO A 88 -9.98 -6.17 -6.73
N ALA A 89 -10.13 -4.83 -6.72
CA ALA A 89 -10.24 -4.06 -5.48
C ALA A 89 -11.54 -4.37 -4.72
N GLU A 90 -12.66 -4.53 -5.43
CA GLU A 90 -13.96 -4.87 -4.85
C GLU A 90 -13.95 -6.28 -4.23
N GLU A 91 -13.38 -7.27 -4.93
CA GLU A 91 -13.23 -8.61 -4.38
C GLU A 91 -12.32 -8.64 -3.17
N TRP A 92 -11.20 -7.92 -3.23
CA TRP A 92 -10.27 -7.84 -2.11
C TRP A 92 -10.91 -7.18 -0.89
N VAL A 93 -11.62 -6.05 -1.05
CA VAL A 93 -12.21 -5.34 0.10
C VAL A 93 -13.31 -6.18 0.76
N LYS A 94 -14.10 -6.95 -0.02
CA LYS A 94 -15.10 -7.89 0.51
C LYS A 94 -14.47 -8.97 1.37
N ASN A 95 -13.28 -9.45 1.02
CA ASN A 95 -12.55 -10.42 1.83
C ASN A 95 -11.89 -9.74 3.04
N TRP A 96 -11.28 -8.58 2.82
CA TRP A 96 -10.54 -7.84 3.84
C TRP A 96 -11.42 -7.36 4.99
N ILE A 97 -12.66 -6.95 4.70
CA ILE A 97 -13.60 -6.49 5.74
C ILE A 97 -13.95 -7.60 6.75
N ASN A 98 -13.86 -8.87 6.36
CA ASN A 98 -14.09 -10.01 7.25
C ASN A 98 -12.90 -10.25 8.21
N LEU A 99 -11.77 -9.57 8.00
CA LEU A 99 -10.57 -9.67 8.84
C LEU A 99 -10.45 -8.52 9.85
N LEU A 100 -11.34 -7.52 9.79
CA LEU A 100 -11.33 -6.31 10.64
C LEU A 100 -11.93 -6.54 12.03
#